data_AF-A0A3A5YSS8-F1
#
_entry.id   AF-A0A3A5YSS8-F1
#
_cell.length_a   1.000
_cell.length_b   1.000
_cell.length_c   1.000
_cell.angle_alpha   90.00
_cell.angle_beta   90.00
_cell.angle_gamma   90.00
#
_symmetry.space_group_name_H-M   'P 1'
#
loop_
_entity.id
_entity.type
_entity.pdbx_description
1 polymer ?
#
loop_
_entity_poly.entity_id
_entity_poly.type
_entity_poly.pdbx_seq_one_letter_code
_entity_poly.pdbx_strand_id
1 'polypeptide(L)'
;MKEKNTEISARIEEVIFILHTNPNKFANALGYSRAQTIYDIVSGKSAPSYDFFKRFIMSGYSVFINLRWLFTGEGNPIIEETYYESDLPIIKGEMTEEQAQAKLKAVKAAKNQNNILHEETNNSTTESFLSIIREQAEEIGRLKEQIRQMTIEKGKHVSDAHISGTANVG
;
A
#
# COMPACT_ATOMS: atom_id res chain seq x y z
N MET A 1 -28.99 2.09 3.54
CA MET A 1 -28.66 1.96 2.09
C MET A 1 -27.69 0.79 1.98
N LYS A 2 -28.05 -0.31 1.29
CA LYS A 2 -27.08 -1.37 1.01
C LYS A 2 -26.00 -0.78 0.11
N GLU A 3 -24.75 -0.81 0.56
CA GLU A 3 -23.59 -0.41 -0.23
C GLU A 3 -23.63 -1.16 -1.55
N LYS A 4 -23.92 -0.46 -2.65
CA LYS A 4 -23.94 -1.06 -3.98
C LYS A 4 -22.61 -1.77 -4.31
N ASN A 5 -21.52 -1.43 -3.62
CA ASN A 5 -20.17 -1.96 -3.88
C ASN A 5 -19.87 -3.31 -3.21
N THR A 6 -20.77 -3.88 -2.38
CA THR A 6 -20.56 -5.21 -1.77
C THR A 6 -20.93 -6.38 -2.68
N GLU A 7 -21.72 -6.16 -3.74
CA GLU A 7 -22.20 -7.22 -4.62
C GLU A 7 -21.30 -7.38 -5.88
N ILE A 8 -21.09 -8.62 -6.34
CA ILE A 8 -20.10 -8.91 -7.38
C ILE A 8 -20.53 -8.39 -8.76
N SER A 9 -21.83 -8.37 -9.06
CA SER A 9 -22.33 -7.80 -10.30
C SER A 9 -22.11 -6.29 -10.37
N ALA A 10 -22.26 -5.58 -9.25
CA ALA A 10 -21.94 -4.15 -9.19
C ALA A 10 -20.45 -3.87 -9.42
N ARG A 11 -19.56 -4.71 -8.87
CA ARG A 11 -18.12 -4.59 -9.15
C ARG A 11 -17.78 -4.92 -10.60
N ILE A 12 -18.50 -5.85 -11.23
CA ILE A 12 -18.34 -6.12 -12.67
C ILE A 12 -18.82 -4.94 -13.51
N GLU A 13 -19.91 -4.26 -13.12
CA GLU A 13 -20.33 -3.01 -13.75
C GLU A 13 -19.25 -1.92 -13.63
N GLU A 14 -18.64 -1.78 -12.46
CA GLU A 14 -17.52 -0.87 -12.22
C GLU A 14 -16.29 -1.22 -13.06
N VAL A 15 -15.98 -2.50 -13.26
CA VAL A 15 -14.92 -2.94 -14.18
C VAL A 15 -15.22 -2.48 -15.62
N ILE A 16 -16.46 -2.63 -16.09
CA ILE A 16 -16.86 -2.16 -17.44
C ILE A 16 -16.67 -0.63 -17.54
N PHE A 17 -16.97 0.10 -16.47
CA PHE A 17 -16.78 1.55 -16.40
C PHE A 17 -15.29 1.95 -16.42
N ILE A 18 -14.45 1.31 -15.60
CA ILE A 18 -12.99 1.54 -15.53
C ILE A 18 -12.32 1.26 -16.89
N LEU A 19 -12.80 0.23 -17.59
CA LEU A 19 -12.31 -0.13 -18.92
C LEU A 19 -12.81 0.82 -20.03
N HIS A 20 -13.60 1.84 -19.69
CA HIS A 20 -14.22 2.79 -20.61
C HIS A 20 -14.92 2.09 -21.79
N THR A 21 -15.64 1.01 -21.47
CA THR A 21 -16.30 0.17 -22.46
C THR A 21 -17.80 0.07 -22.20
N ASN A 22 -18.48 -0.82 -22.92
CA ASN A 22 -19.88 -1.13 -22.69
C ASN A 22 -20.08 -2.65 -22.62
N PRO A 23 -21.22 -3.15 -22.09
CA PRO A 23 -21.45 -4.58 -21.94
C PRO A 23 -21.27 -5.41 -23.23
N ASN A 24 -21.59 -4.85 -24.40
CA ASN A 24 -21.41 -5.55 -25.68
C ASN A 24 -19.93 -5.71 -26.05
N LYS A 25 -19.17 -4.62 -26.00
CA LYS A 25 -17.73 -4.64 -26.28
C LYS A 25 -16.99 -5.51 -25.25
N PHE A 26 -17.39 -5.43 -23.97
CA PHE A 26 -16.84 -6.26 -22.91
C PHE A 26 -17.11 -7.75 -23.15
N ALA A 27 -18.34 -8.12 -23.51
CA ALA A 27 -18.68 -9.50 -23.87
C ALA A 27 -17.80 -10.04 -25.01
N ASN A 28 -17.62 -9.24 -26.06
CA ASN A 28 -16.77 -9.61 -27.20
C ASN A 28 -15.30 -9.78 -26.78
N ALA A 29 -14.77 -8.91 -25.91
CA ALA A 29 -13.41 -9.02 -25.38
C ALA A 29 -13.19 -10.28 -24.53
N LEU A 30 -14.24 -10.78 -23.87
CA LEU A 30 -14.25 -12.05 -23.14
C LEU A 30 -14.52 -13.28 -24.05
N GLY A 31 -14.70 -13.06 -25.36
CA GLY A 31 -14.95 -14.12 -26.35
C GLY A 31 -16.38 -14.67 -26.32
N TYR A 32 -17.36 -13.91 -25.81
CA TYR A 32 -18.77 -14.24 -25.96
C TYR A 32 -19.30 -13.76 -27.31
N SER A 33 -20.16 -14.57 -27.94
CA SER A 33 -20.84 -14.19 -29.19
C SER A 33 -22.04 -13.27 -28.98
N ARG A 34 -22.60 -13.25 -27.76
CA ARG A 34 -23.73 -12.41 -27.37
C ARG A 34 -23.48 -11.82 -25.99
N ALA A 35 -23.94 -10.60 -25.78
CA ALA A 35 -23.76 -9.89 -24.51
C ALA A 35 -24.77 -10.27 -23.41
N GLN A 36 -25.74 -11.15 -23.69
CA GLN A 36 -26.81 -11.49 -22.76
C GLN A 36 -26.29 -11.93 -21.39
N THR A 37 -25.24 -12.76 -21.38
CA THR A 37 -24.59 -13.21 -20.13
C THR A 37 -24.08 -12.03 -19.29
N ILE A 38 -23.50 -11.01 -19.93
CA ILE A 38 -22.98 -9.83 -19.23
C ILE A 38 -24.14 -8.99 -18.68
N TYR A 39 -25.21 -8.81 -19.45
CA TYR A 39 -26.40 -8.08 -18.98
C TYR A 39 -27.10 -8.79 -17.82
N ASP A 40 -27.25 -10.11 -17.90
CA ASP A 40 -27.85 -10.91 -16.81
C ASP A 40 -26.98 -10.82 -15.53
N ILE A 41 -25.64 -10.80 -15.68
CA ILE A 41 -24.73 -10.58 -14.55
C ILE A 41 -24.93 -9.18 -13.97
N VAL A 42 -24.70 -8.12 -14.75
CA VAL A 42 -24.72 -6.72 -14.29
C VAL A 42 -26.06 -6.33 -13.66
N SER A 43 -27.18 -6.86 -14.18
CA SER A 43 -28.51 -6.63 -13.59
C SER A 43 -28.78 -7.41 -12.29
N GLY A 44 -27.86 -8.27 -11.86
CA GLY A 44 -28.01 -9.14 -10.69
C GLY A 44 -28.96 -10.33 -10.90
N LYS A 45 -29.37 -10.58 -12.15
CA LYS A 45 -30.25 -11.72 -12.49
C LYS A 45 -29.52 -13.06 -12.40
N SER A 46 -28.21 -13.08 -12.66
CA SER A 46 -27.37 -14.26 -12.49
C SER A 46 -26.02 -13.91 -11.87
N ALA A 47 -25.48 -14.84 -11.08
CA ALA A 47 -24.11 -14.73 -10.61
C ALA A 47 -23.12 -15.03 -11.75
N PRO A 48 -21.91 -14.44 -11.75
CA PRO A 48 -20.88 -14.80 -12.71
C PRO A 48 -20.46 -16.26 -12.55
N SER A 49 -20.35 -16.98 -13.67
CA SER A 49 -19.97 -18.38 -13.67
C SER A 49 -18.45 -18.56 -13.65
N TYR A 50 -17.98 -19.77 -13.38
CA TYR A 50 -16.57 -20.12 -13.54
C TYR A 50 -16.04 -19.82 -14.96
N ASP A 51 -16.85 -20.07 -16.00
CA ASP A 51 -16.49 -19.77 -17.39
C ASP A 51 -16.26 -18.28 -17.61
N PHE A 52 -17.08 -17.41 -16.99
CA PHE A 52 -16.86 -15.96 -17.02
C PHE A 52 -15.49 -15.59 -16.43
N PHE A 53 -15.16 -16.07 -15.24
CA PHE A 53 -13.86 -15.74 -14.60
C PHE A 53 -12.68 -16.29 -15.38
N LYS A 54 -12.79 -17.51 -15.93
CA LYS A 54 -11.76 -18.07 -16.80
C LYS A 54 -11.51 -17.16 -18.00
N ARG A 55 -12.57 -16.70 -18.68
CA ARG A 55 -12.47 -15.77 -19.81
C ARG A 55 -11.89 -14.42 -19.41
N PHE A 56 -12.29 -13.89 -18.26
CA PHE A 56 -11.79 -12.63 -17.71
C PHE A 56 -10.30 -12.67 -17.43
N ILE A 57 -9.81 -13.77 -16.85
CA ILE A 57 -8.37 -13.94 -16.62
C ILE A 57 -7.63 -14.06 -17.96
N MET A 58 -8.18 -14.82 -18.91
CA MET A 58 -7.59 -15.04 -20.23
C MET A 58 -7.64 -13.82 -21.16
N SER A 59 -8.51 -12.84 -20.92
CA SER A 59 -8.57 -11.61 -21.72
C SER A 59 -7.45 -10.63 -21.42
N GLY A 60 -6.65 -10.88 -20.39
CA GLY A 60 -5.56 -10.00 -19.94
C GLY A 60 -6.00 -8.88 -18.98
N TYR A 61 -7.29 -8.74 -18.69
CA TYR A 61 -7.77 -7.73 -17.73
C TYR A 61 -7.30 -8.00 -16.30
N SER A 62 -7.05 -9.27 -15.95
CA SER A 62 -6.51 -9.65 -14.65
C SER A 62 -5.09 -9.12 -14.36
N VAL A 63 -4.39 -8.57 -15.36
CA VAL A 63 -3.08 -7.94 -15.18
C VAL A 63 -3.19 -6.66 -14.36
N PHE A 64 -4.25 -5.87 -14.55
CA PHE A 64 -4.40 -4.56 -13.89
C PHE A 64 -5.71 -4.42 -13.10
N ILE A 65 -6.65 -5.36 -13.23
CA ILE A 65 -7.83 -5.43 -12.35
C ILE A 65 -7.52 -6.34 -11.16
N ASN A 66 -7.71 -5.80 -9.95
CA ASN A 66 -7.46 -6.51 -8.72
C ASN A 66 -8.54 -7.58 -8.45
N LEU A 67 -8.17 -8.85 -8.57
CA LEU A 67 -9.07 -9.98 -8.32
C LEU A 67 -9.50 -10.08 -6.85
N ARG A 68 -8.65 -9.71 -5.88
CA ARG A 68 -9.03 -9.70 -4.45
C ARG A 68 -10.21 -8.75 -4.25
N TRP A 69 -10.12 -7.54 -4.79
CA TRP A 69 -11.22 -6.58 -4.75
C TRP A 69 -12.45 -7.09 -5.51
N LEU A 70 -12.27 -7.66 -6.70
CA LEU A 70 -13.41 -8.16 -7.49
C LEU A 70 -14.20 -9.25 -6.74
N PHE A 71 -13.52 -10.15 -6.03
CA PHE A 71 -14.18 -11.22 -5.27
C PHE A 71 -14.74 -10.74 -3.92
N THR A 72 -13.97 -9.93 -3.19
CA THR A 72 -14.26 -9.64 -1.78
C THR A 72 -14.82 -8.25 -1.53
N GLY A 73 -14.66 -7.32 -2.48
CA GLY A 73 -14.90 -5.89 -2.31
C GLY A 73 -13.79 -5.17 -1.52
N GLU A 74 -12.77 -5.88 -1.05
CA GLU A 74 -11.69 -5.30 -0.24
C GLU A 74 -10.52 -4.81 -1.11
N GLY A 75 -10.03 -3.61 -0.82
CA GLY A 75 -8.90 -3.00 -1.51
C GLY A 75 -9.30 -2.14 -2.72
N ASN A 76 -8.34 -1.80 -3.56
CA ASN A 76 -8.55 -0.98 -4.75
C ASN A 76 -8.87 -1.83 -5.99
N PRO A 77 -9.74 -1.35 -6.89
CA PRO A 77 -10.12 -2.08 -8.11
C PRO A 77 -8.99 -2.22 -9.13
N ILE A 78 -8.06 -1.28 -9.14
CA ILE A 78 -6.92 -1.22 -10.06
C ILE A 78 -5.64 -1.52 -9.29
N ILE A 79 -4.77 -2.33 -9.90
CA ILE A 79 -3.40 -2.53 -9.45
C ILE A 79 -2.55 -1.45 -10.13
N GLU A 80 -2.20 -0.41 -9.37
CA GLU A 80 -1.55 0.80 -9.93
C GLU A 80 -0.20 0.48 -10.57
N GLU A 81 0.61 -0.40 -9.98
CA GLU A 81 1.91 -0.74 -10.55
C GLU A 81 1.80 -1.31 -11.97
N THR A 82 0.84 -2.22 -12.18
CA THR A 82 0.68 -2.93 -13.46
C THR A 82 -0.21 -2.20 -14.46
N TYR A 83 -1.08 -1.30 -14.01
CA TYR A 83 -1.93 -0.49 -14.90
C TYR A 83 -1.11 0.41 -15.83
N TYR A 84 -0.02 1.00 -15.33
CA TYR A 84 0.86 1.86 -16.13
C TYR A 84 1.92 1.08 -16.94
N GLU A 85 2.11 -0.20 -16.63
CA GLU A 85 3.03 -1.11 -17.34
C GLU A 85 2.32 -1.93 -18.42
N SER A 86 0.99 -2.04 -18.37
CA SER A 86 0.25 -2.76 -19.39
C SER A 86 0.16 -1.94 -20.68
N ASP A 87 0.84 -2.39 -21.74
CA ASP A 87 0.67 -1.94 -23.13
C ASP A 87 -0.74 -2.27 -23.71
N LEU A 88 -1.73 -2.57 -22.84
CA LEU A 88 -3.06 -2.94 -23.25
C LEU A 88 -3.83 -1.69 -23.70
N PRO A 89 -4.44 -1.73 -24.89
CA PRO A 89 -5.11 -0.57 -25.44
C PRO A 89 -6.32 -0.22 -24.57
N ILE A 90 -6.37 1.02 -24.06
CA ILE A 90 -7.65 1.71 -23.86
C ILE A 90 -8.36 1.60 -25.21
N ILE A 91 -9.38 0.74 -25.31
CA ILE A 91 -9.92 0.30 -26.60
C ILE A 91 -10.57 1.51 -27.31
N LYS A 92 -9.87 1.99 -28.35
CA LYS A 92 -10.29 2.83 -29.49
C LYS A 92 -11.64 3.54 -29.34
N GLY A 93 -11.57 4.88 -29.24
CA GLY A 93 -12.72 5.74 -29.53
C GLY A 93 -12.54 7.23 -29.25
N GLU A 94 -11.74 7.64 -28.26
CA GLU A 94 -11.78 9.04 -27.78
C GLU A 94 -10.43 9.67 -27.43
N MET A 95 -9.31 9.09 -27.87
CA MET A 95 -8.00 9.72 -27.66
C MET A 95 -7.06 9.40 -28.83
N THR A 96 -6.53 10.43 -29.48
CA THR A 96 -5.55 10.26 -30.57
C THR A 96 -4.22 9.73 -29.99
N GLU A 97 -3.40 9.10 -30.84
CA GLU A 97 -2.05 8.62 -30.44
C GLU A 97 -1.22 9.74 -29.81
N GLU A 98 -1.38 10.96 -30.30
CA GLU A 98 -0.71 12.15 -29.81
C GLU A 98 -1.17 12.55 -28.40
N GLN A 99 -2.48 12.47 -28.11
CA GLN A 99 -3.03 12.76 -26.78
C GLN A 99 -2.63 11.69 -25.76
N ALA A 100 -2.55 10.43 -26.17
CA ALA A 100 -2.05 9.34 -25.33
C ALA A 100 -0.57 9.53 -24.99
N GLN A 101 0.26 9.88 -25.99
CA GLN A 101 1.67 10.21 -25.78
C GLN A 101 1.85 11.46 -24.92
N ALA A 102 1.01 12.48 -25.08
CA ALA A 102 1.04 13.69 -24.26
C ALA A 102 0.68 13.39 -22.79
N LYS A 103 -0.35 12.58 -22.54
CA LYS A 103 -0.66 12.10 -21.18
C LYS A 103 0.47 11.25 -20.60
N LEU A 104 1.08 10.36 -21.39
CA LEU A 104 2.21 9.56 -20.94
C LEU A 104 3.41 10.44 -20.56
N LYS A 105 3.70 11.49 -21.34
CA LYS A 105 4.74 12.48 -21.02
C LYS A 105 4.41 13.29 -19.77
N ALA A 106 3.16 13.74 -19.61
CA ALA A 106 2.71 14.47 -18.43
C ALA A 106 2.81 13.61 -17.15
N VAL A 107 2.39 12.34 -17.22
CA VAL A 107 2.50 11.39 -16.10
C VAL A 107 3.97 11.11 -15.75
N LYS A 108 4.84 10.92 -16.75
CA LYS A 108 6.29 10.75 -16.53
C LYS A 108 6.93 11.99 -15.89
N ALA A 109 6.52 13.20 -16.30
CA ALA A 109 7.02 14.45 -15.73
C ALA A 109 6.55 14.65 -14.27
N ALA A 110 5.28 14.34 -13.97
CA ALA A 110 4.73 14.39 -12.61
C ALA A 110 5.39 13.36 -11.68
N LYS A 111 5.69 12.16 -12.18
CA LYS A 111 6.42 11.12 -11.43
C LYS A 111 7.83 11.56 -11.05
N ASN A 112 8.53 12.28 -11.93
CA ASN A 112 9.88 12.77 -11.65
C ASN A 112 9.87 13.85 -10.55
N GLN A 113 8.84 14.70 -10.49
CA GLN A 113 8.65 15.67 -9.40
C GLN A 113 8.29 15.00 -8.07
N ASN A 114 7.42 13.99 -8.08
CA ASN A 114 7.04 13.25 -6.87
C ASN A 114 8.20 12.42 -6.31
N ASN A 115 9.09 11.89 -7.15
CA ASN A 115 10.31 11.20 -6.69
C ASN A 115 11.29 12.16 -5.99
N ILE A 116 11.47 13.38 -6.52
CA ILE A 116 12.34 14.40 -5.91
C ILE A 116 11.77 14.85 -4.55
N LEU A 117 10.46 15.07 -4.45
CA LEU A 117 9.78 15.44 -3.20
C LEU A 117 9.83 14.32 -2.13
N HIS A 118 9.71 13.05 -2.54
CA HIS A 118 9.80 11.91 -1.63
C HIS A 118 11.23 11.65 -1.12
N GLU A 119 12.26 11.88 -1.94
CA GLU A 119 13.66 11.74 -1.51
C GLU A 119 14.08 12.85 -0.52
N GLU A 120 13.65 14.10 -0.75
CA GLU A 120 13.99 15.22 0.16
C GLU A 120 13.30 15.11 1.53
N THR A 121 12.04 14.70 1.56
CA THR A 121 11.28 14.52 2.82
C THR A 121 11.78 13.34 3.65
N ASN A 122 12.16 12.23 3.00
CA ASN A 122 12.74 11.07 3.67
C ASN A 122 14.13 11.39 4.23
N ASN A 123 14.98 12.11 3.49
CA ASN A 123 16.32 12.48 3.96
C ASN A 123 16.29 13.50 5.11
N SER A 124 15.39 14.47 5.09
CA SER A 124 15.23 15.43 6.20
C SER A 124 14.77 14.72 7.49
N THR A 125 13.86 13.77 7.35
CA THR A 125 13.32 13.00 8.47
C THR A 125 14.35 12.04 9.06
N THR A 126 15.15 11.37 8.23
CA THR A 126 16.21 10.46 8.69
C THR A 126 17.33 11.22 9.40
N GLU A 127 17.75 12.39 8.90
CA GLU A 127 18.77 13.22 9.56
C GLU A 127 18.29 13.71 10.93
N SER A 128 17.02 14.11 11.04
CA SER A 128 16.40 14.47 12.32
C SER A 128 16.45 13.31 13.32
N PHE A 129 16.04 12.11 12.92
CA PHE A 129 16.09 10.93 13.80
C PHE A 129 17.53 10.53 14.18
N LEU A 130 18.48 10.61 13.27
CA LEU A 130 19.90 10.31 13.55
C LEU A 130 20.49 11.27 14.60
N SER A 131 20.11 12.54 14.55
CA SER A 131 20.55 13.53 15.54
C SER A 131 20.04 13.19 16.95
N ILE A 132 18.76 12.80 17.07
CA ILE A 132 18.13 12.41 18.34
C ILE A 132 18.79 11.15 18.90
N ILE A 133 19.05 10.14 18.06
CA ILE A 133 19.71 8.89 18.49
C ILE A 133 21.11 9.17 19.05
N ARG A 134 21.86 10.08 18.41
CA ARG A 134 23.19 10.47 18.88
C ARG A 134 23.14 11.16 20.24
N GLU A 135 22.23 12.12 20.40
CA GLU A 135 22.05 12.83 21.67
C GLU A 135 21.67 11.87 22.81
N GLN A 136 20.73 10.95 22.54
CA GLN A 136 20.34 9.92 23.49
C GLN A 136 21.51 8.98 23.86
N ALA A 137 22.35 8.61 22.89
CA ALA A 137 23.52 7.78 23.16
C ALA A 137 24.53 8.46 24.08
N GLU A 138 24.74 9.77 23.91
CA GLU A 138 25.61 10.58 24.78
C GLU A 138 25.03 10.73 26.19
N GLU A 139 23.72 10.93 26.32
CA GLU A 139 23.03 10.99 27.61
C GLU A 139 23.13 9.66 28.36
N ILE A 140 22.87 8.54 27.68
CA ILE A 140 23.04 7.19 28.24
C ILE A 140 24.48 6.98 28.71
N GLY A 141 25.47 7.46 27.97
CA GLY A 141 26.88 7.41 28.35
C GLY A 141 27.15 8.14 29.67
N ARG A 142 26.65 9.37 29.81
CA ARG A 142 26.80 10.18 31.03
C ARG A 142 26.10 9.53 32.23
N LEU A 143 24.88 9.04 32.04
CA LEU A 143 24.12 8.36 33.10
C LEU A 143 24.84 7.09 33.58
N LYS A 144 25.38 6.28 32.65
CA LYS A 144 26.18 5.10 32.99
C LYS A 144 27.41 5.45 33.82
N GLU A 145 28.11 6.55 33.48
CA GLU A 145 29.27 6.99 34.24
C GLU A 145 28.89 7.50 35.64
N GLN A 146 27.79 8.26 35.78
CA GLN A 146 27.29 8.68 37.09
C GLN A 146 26.94 7.49 37.99
N ILE A 147 26.28 6.45 37.44
CA ILE A 147 25.98 5.22 38.17
C ILE A 147 27.28 4.53 38.63
N ARG A 148 28.31 4.49 37.76
CA ARG A 148 29.61 3.92 38.10
C ARG A 148 30.26 4.64 39.29
N GLN A 149 30.29 5.97 39.25
CA GLN A 149 30.89 6.78 40.32
C GLN A 149 30.12 6.62 41.64
N MET A 150 28.79 6.69 41.61
CA MET A 150 27.96 6.50 42.80
C MET A 150 28.12 5.10 43.41
N THR A 151 28.29 4.07 42.57
CA THR A 151 28.55 2.70 43.03
C THR A 151 29.91 2.59 43.73
N ILE A 152 30.94 3.26 43.21
CA ILE A 152 32.27 3.32 43.83
C ILE A 152 32.21 4.08 45.16
N GLU A 153 31.57 5.24 45.21
CA GLU A 153 31.41 6.04 46.43
C GLU A 153 30.63 5.29 47.52
N LYS A 154 29.54 4.61 47.16
CA LYS A 154 28.79 3.76 48.11
C LYS A 154 29.63 2.59 48.61
N GLY A 155 30.41 1.95 47.73
CA GLY A 155 31.34 0.90 48.14
C GLY A 155 32.39 1.39 49.14
N LYS A 156 32.92 2.60 48.92
CA LYS A 156 33.88 3.24 49.82
C LYS A 156 33.27 3.64 51.18
N HIS A 157 32.04 4.13 51.18
CA HIS A 157 31.33 4.50 52.41
C HIS A 157 30.98 3.28 53.30
N VAL A 158 30.74 2.11 52.69
CA VAL A 158 30.51 0.86 53.44
C VAL A 158 31.82 0.36 54.06
N SER A 159 32.97 0.55 53.40
CA SER A 159 34.28 0.20 53.98
C SER A 159 34.78 1.17 55.06
N ASP A 160 34.31 2.42 55.05
CA ASP A 160 34.65 3.45 56.05
C ASP A 160 33.67 3.46 57.25
N ALA A 161 32.65 2.59 57.26
CA ALA A 161 31.78 2.44 58.42
C ALA A 161 32.59 1.91 59.61
N HIS A 162 32.88 2.81 60.56
CA HIS A 162 33.61 2.50 61.77
C HIS A 162 32.84 1.40 62.54
N ILE A 163 33.35 0.17 62.54
CA ILE A 163 32.91 -0.87 63.48
C ILE A 163 33.39 -0.48 64.88
N SER A 164 32.73 0.51 65.50
CA SER A 164 33.01 0.85 66.89
C SER A 164 32.46 -0.27 67.78
N GLY A 165 33.38 -1.13 68.20
CA GLY A 165 33.45 -1.83 69.48
C GLY A 165 32.16 -2.09 70.26
N THR A 166 31.82 -3.37 70.35
CA THR A 166 31.54 -4.12 71.60
C THR A 166 30.82 -3.40 72.75
N ALA A 167 29.62 -3.88 73.08
CA ALA A 167 29.18 -4.01 74.46
C ALA A 167 28.75 -5.47 74.68
N ASN A 168 29.65 -6.25 75.28
CA ASN A 168 29.35 -7.55 75.87
C ASN A 168 28.71 -7.31 77.25
N VAL A 169 27.50 -7.80 77.47
CA VAL A 169 26.93 -7.98 78.81
C VAL A 169 26.28 -9.35 78.85
N GLY A 170 26.76 -10.18 79.78
CA GLY A 170 26.25 -11.53 80.06
C GLY A 170 25.00 -11.53 80.91
#